data_AF-A0A8H3E413-F1
#
_entry.id   AF-A0A8H3E413-F1
#
_cell.length_a   1.000
_cell.length_b   1.000
_cell.length_c   1.000
_cell.angle_alpha   90.00
_cell.angle_beta   90.00
_cell.angle_gamma   90.00
#
_symmetry.space_group_name_H-M   'P 1'
#
loop_
_entity.id
_entity.type
_entity.pdbx_description
1 polymer ?
#
loop_
_entity_poly.entity_id
_entity_poly.type
_entity_poly.pdbx_seq_one_letter_code
_entity_poly.pdbx_strand_id
1 'polypeptide(L)' 'MIISKQNRRTIYENIFKEGVLVAKKDYNAPKHEDLDVPNLEVIKAMQSLTSKGYVKTQFSWQYYYYTLTNEGLDYLRE' A
#
# COMPACT_ATOMS: atom_id res chain seq x y z
N MET A 1 -11.30 2.31 6.03
CA MET A 1 -10.73 3.44 6.79
C MET A 1 -10.91 4.69 5.96
N ILE A 2 -11.30 5.80 6.58
CA ILE A 2 -11.33 7.10 5.90
C ILE A 2 -9.87 7.57 5.82
N ILE A 3 -9.35 7.74 4.61
CA ILE A 3 -7.98 8.17 4.31
C ILE A 3 -8.10 9.46 3.51
N SER A 4 -7.21 10.43 3.74
CA SER A 4 -7.19 11.65 2.94
C SER A 4 -6.93 11.33 1.46
N LYS A 5 -7.56 12.07 0.54
CA LYS A 5 -7.38 11.84 -0.90
C LYS A 5 -5.91 12.00 -1.32
N GLN A 6 -5.20 12.92 -0.67
CA GLN A 6 -3.78 13.19 -0.92
C GLN A 6 -2.92 11.99 -0.55
N ASN A 7 -3.04 11.47 0.68
CA ASN A 7 -2.23 10.33 1.14
C ASN A 7 -2.50 9.07 0.32
N ARG A 8 -3.77 8.84 -0.03
CA ARG A 8 -4.15 7.72 -0.89
C ARG A 8 -3.49 7.81 -2.26
N ARG A 9 -3.46 9.01 -2.86
CA ARG A 9 -2.79 9.25 -4.14
C ARG A 9 -1.29 9.01 -4.04
N THR A 10 -0.64 9.50 -2.99
CA THR A 10 0.79 9.26 -2.75
C THR A 10 1.13 7.76 -2.67
N ILE A 11 0.32 6.98 -1.94
CA ILE A 11 0.51 5.52 -1.83
C ILE A 11 0.37 4.84 -3.21
N TYR A 12 -0.64 5.24 -3.98
CA TYR A 12 -0.92 4.67 -5.30
C TYR A 12 0.14 5.05 -6.34
N GLU A 13 0.63 6.28 -6.31
CA GLU A 13 1.73 6.72 -7.17
C GLU A 13 3.02 5.96 -6.83
N ASN A 14 3.29 5.69 -5.55
CA ASN A 14 4.49 4.95 -5.17
C ASN A 14 4.47 3.51 -5.68
N ILE A 15 3.36 2.79 -5.43
CA ILE A 15 3.28 1.40 -5.87
C ILE A 15 3.20 1.25 -7.39
N PHE A 16 2.68 2.26 -8.09
CA PHE A 16 2.72 2.30 -9.55
C PHE A 16 4.14 2.50 -10.10
N LYS A 17 4.96 3.33 -9.44
CA LYS A 17 6.36 3.58 -9.83
C LYS A 17 7.27 2.41 -9.51
N GLU A 18 7.17 1.85 -8.30
CA GLU A 18 8.08 0.81 -7.80
C GLU A 18 7.60 -0.61 -8.11
N GLY A 19 6.29 -0.82 -8.24
CA GLY A 19 5.67 -2.14 -8.45
C GLY A 19 5.62 -3.04 -7.21
N VAL A 20 6.34 -2.67 -6.16
CA VAL A 20 6.41 -3.37 -4.87
C VAL A 20 6.32 -2.37 -3.72
N LEU A 21 5.82 -2.81 -2.57
CA LEU A 21 5.80 -2.01 -1.35
C LEU A 21 5.98 -2.92 -0.14
N VAL A 22 6.75 -2.49 0.84
CA VAL A 22 6.95 -3.23 2.09
C VAL A 22 6.45 -2.38 3.23
N ALA A 23 5.64 -2.93 4.13
CA ALA A 23 5.20 -2.22 5.33
C ALA A 23 5.38 -3.07 6.58
N LYS A 24 6.09 -2.55 7.58
CA LYS A 24 6.17 -3.17 8.90
C LYS A 24 4.78 -3.20 9.54
N LYS A 25 4.43 -4.29 10.22
CA LYS A 25 3.17 -4.42 10.99
C LYS A 25 3.28 -3.64 12.30
N ASP A 26 3.30 -2.32 12.17
CA ASP A 26 3.21 -1.38 13.28
C ASP A 26 2.18 -0.31 12.94
N TYR A 27 1.02 -0.38 13.57
CA TYR A 27 -0.10 0.52 13.31
C TYR A 27 0.06 1.90 13.95
N ASN A 28 0.96 2.02 14.93
CA ASN A 28 1.14 3.27 15.69
C ASN A 28 2.31 4.10 15.15
N ALA A 29 3.08 3.55 14.20
CA ALA A 29 4.18 4.27 13.59
C ALA A 29 3.65 5.54 12.89
N PRO A 30 4.14 6.74 13.27
CA PRO A 30 3.63 8.01 12.76
C PRO A 30 3.94 8.20 11.27
N LYS A 31 4.99 7.55 10.77
CA LYS A 31 5.44 7.60 9.38
C LYS A 31 5.84 6.21 8.90
N HIS A 32 5.66 6.00 7.61
CA HIS A 32 6.24 4.88 6.88
C HIS A 32 7.73 5.15 6.58
N GLU A 33 8.52 4.11 6.31
CA GLU A 33 9.98 4.26 6.12
C GLU A 33 10.30 5.01 4.81
N ASP A 34 9.57 4.71 3.73
CA ASP A 34 9.80 5.30 2.40
C ASP A 34 8.79 6.41 2.03
N LEU A 35 7.69 6.53 2.79
CA LEU A 35 6.58 7.44 2.49
C LEU A 35 6.29 8.37 3.66
N ASP A 36 6.06 9.65 3.37
CA ASP A 36 5.63 10.65 4.36
C ASP A 36 4.12 10.51 4.69
N VAL A 37 3.67 9.28 4.91
CA VAL A 37 2.29 8.89 5.20
C VAL A 37 2.27 7.99 6.43
N PRO A 38 1.25 8.07 7.31
CA PRO A 38 1.13 7.17 8.45
C PRO A 38 1.05 5.70 8.02
N ASN A 39 1.79 4.83 8.70
CA ASN A 39 1.90 3.43 8.32
C ASN A 39 0.55 2.69 8.39
N LEU A 40 -0.34 3.10 9.30
CA LEU A 40 -1.71 2.60 9.36
C LEU A 40 -2.48 2.84 8.04
N GLU A 41 -2.36 4.03 7.46
CA GLU A 41 -3.05 4.37 6.22
C GLU A 41 -2.52 3.53 5.05
N VAL A 42 -1.20 3.32 5.00
CA VAL A 42 -0.55 2.43 4.01
C VAL A 42 -1.12 1.02 4.12
N ILE A 43 -1.06 0.40 5.31
CA ILE A 43 -1.53 -0.98 5.51
C ILE A 43 -3.02 -1.11 5.16
N LYS A 44 -3.86 -0.14 5.54
CA LYS A 44 -5.30 -0.19 5.26
C LYS A 44 -5.64 0.09 3.79
N ALA A 45 -4.91 0.99 3.12
CA ALA A 45 -5.05 1.20 1.68
C ALA A 45 -4.68 -0.07 0.90
N MET A 46 -3.57 -0.70 1.29
CA MET A 46 -3.09 -1.94 0.68
C MET A 46 -4.01 -3.13 0.95
N GLN A 47 -4.58 -3.22 2.16
CA GLN A 47 -5.62 -4.20 2.48
C GLN A 47 -6.83 -4.05 1.55
N SER A 48 -7.26 -2.81 1.26
CA SER A 48 -8.38 -2.55 0.33
C SER A 48 -8.06 -2.88 -1.13
N LEU A 49 -6.81 -2.73 -1.57
CA LEU A 49 -6.39 -3.14 -2.92
C LEU A 49 -6.30 -4.67 -3.02
N THR A 50 -5.81 -5.31 -1.97
CA THR A 50 -5.70 -6.78 -1.89
C THR A 50 -7.06 -7.45 -1.91
N SER A 51 -8.06 -6.91 -1.21
CA SER A 51 -9.42 -7.44 -1.23
C SER A 51 -10.08 -7.38 -2.62
N LYS A 52 -9.57 -6.52 -3.51
CA LYS A 52 -10.05 -6.37 -4.89
C LYS A 52 -9.23 -7.17 -5.92
N GLY A 53 -8.15 -7.84 -5.50
CA GLY A 53 -7.28 -8.61 -6.41
C GLY A 53 -6.17 -7.80 -7.10
N TYR A 54 -6.11 -6.48 -6.90
CA TYR A 54 -5.12 -5.61 -7.57
C TYR A 54 -3.70 -5.73 -7.03
N VAL A 55 -3.54 -6.24 -5.81
CA VAL A 55 -2.25 -6.41 -5.16
C VAL A 55 -2.23 -7.76 -4.47
N LYS A 56 -1.12 -8.46 -4.59
CA LYS A 56 -0.87 -9.67 -3.81
C LYS A 56 -0.08 -9.31 -2.56
N THR A 57 -0.54 -9.83 -1.41
CA THR A 57 0.12 -9.62 -0.12
C THR A 57 0.77 -10.92 0.36
N GLN A 58 1.99 -10.82 0.86
CA GLN A 58 2.68 -11.88 1.61
C GLN A 58 3.07 -11.33 2.98
N PHE A 59 2.72 -12.03 4.05
CA PHE A 59 3.10 -11.63 5.40
C PHE A 59 4.26 -12.51 5.91
N SER A 60 5.34 -11.90 6.36
CA SER A 60 6.49 -12.60 6.92
C SER A 60 7.22 -11.72 7.94
N TRP A 61 7.57 -12.27 9.10
CA TRP A 61 8.41 -11.61 10.11
C TRP A 61 7.92 -10.22 10.56
N GLN A 62 6.61 -10.06 10.72
CA GLN A 62 5.97 -8.76 11.03
C GLN A 62 6.13 -7.71 9.91
N TYR A 63 6.35 -8.13 8.66
CA TYR A 63 6.31 -7.28 7.48
C TYR A 63 5.25 -7.77 6.50
N TYR A 64 4.54 -6.81 5.92
CA TYR A 64 3.66 -7.00 4.77
C TYR A 64 4.44 -6.67 3.52
N TYR A 65 4.58 -7.65 2.65
CA TYR A 65 5.16 -7.50 1.32
C TYR A 65 4.03 -7.44 0.31
N TYR A 66 3.97 -6.37 -0.46
CA TYR A 66 2.96 -6.14 -1.46
C TYR A 66 3.60 -6.16 -2.84
N THR A 67 2.98 -6.88 -3.76
CA THR A 67 3.39 -6.96 -5.16
C THR A 67 2.21 -6.63 -6.05
N LEU A 68 2.39 -5.68 -6.97
CA LEU A 68 1.36 -5.26 -7.90
C LEU A 68 1.03 -6.39 -8.91
N THR A 69 -0.25 -6.59 -9.21
CA THR A 69 -0.70 -7.52 -10.26
C THR A 69 -0.98 -6.77 -11.56
N ASN A 70 -1.09 -7.47 -12.69
CA ASN A 70 -1.41 -6.86 -13.98
C ASN A 70 -2.77 -6.11 -13.93
N GLU A 71 -3.77 -6.68 -13.27
CA GLU A 71 -5.08 -6.05 -13.07
C GLU A 71 -4.97 -4.77 -12.22
N GLY A 72 -4.10 -4.78 -11.20
CA GLY A 72 -3.83 -3.60 -10.40
C GLY A 72 -3.09 -2.50 -11.17
N LEU A 73 -2.24 -2.89 -12.12
CA LEU A 73 -1.52 -1.96 -12.98
C LEU A 73 -2.47 -1.23 -13.93
N ASP A 74 -3.47 -1.92 -14.49
CA ASP A 74 -4.52 -1.27 -15.30
C ASP A 74 -5.40 -0.36 -14.44
N TYR A 75 -5.80 -0.80 -13.24
CA TYR A 75 -6.59 0.02 -12.31
C TYR A 75 -5.88 1.31 -11.87
N LEU A 76 -4.55 1.27 -11.70
CA LEU A 76 -3.77 2.43 -11.29
C LEU A 76 -3.43 3.38 -12.47
N ARG A 77 -3.68 2.96 -13.72
CA ARG A 77 -3.53 3.81 -14.91
C ARG A 77 -4.76 4.65 -15.21
N GLU A 78 -5.95 4.16 -14.86
CA GLU A 78 -7.22 4.89 -14.96
C GLU A 78 -7.35 5.97 -13.87
#